data_AF-A0A060UUX6-F1
#
_entry.id   AF-A0A060UUX6-F1
#
_cell.length_a   1.000
_cell.length_b   1.000
_cell.length_c   1.000
_cell.angle_alpha   90.00
_cell.angle_beta   90.00
_cell.angle_gamma   90.00
#
_symmetry.space_group_name_H-M   'P 1'
#
loop_
_entity.id
_entity.type
_entity.pdbx_description
1 polymer ?
#
loop_
_entity_poly.entity_id
_entity_poly.type
_entity_poly.pdbx_seq_one_letter_code
_entity_poly.pdbx_strand_id
1 'polypeptide(L)'
;MTSSIVSKTAYKAKHSAEAGFTLIELMIVIAIIGILAAIAIPQYEKYIATAKAQDVAQNTHQAVTAASAAVAAAQAGQSTQLVTVGSATGALGNQANPVGGGTAAYVDGTPAACGQVGVAPDPVTPVTIATKSVVLTVDDTGCTSATVQGDIAAAVSAEGYGTAYGSKVGGGANIVIDVSGNGAVQP
;
A
#
# COMPACT_ATOMS: atom_id res chain seq x y z
N MET A 1 -15.88 -9.79 94.82
CA MET A 1 -16.86 -8.92 94.15
C MET A 1 -16.07 -7.71 93.71
N THR A 2 -15.76 -7.46 92.44
CA THR A 2 -16.68 -7.34 91.31
C THR A 2 -15.95 -7.60 89.99
N SER A 3 -16.61 -8.38 89.13
CA SER A 3 -16.33 -8.48 87.70
C SER A 3 -16.44 -7.12 87.02
N SER A 4 -15.63 -6.88 85.98
CA SER A 4 -16.09 -6.17 84.77
C SER A 4 -15.11 -6.35 83.60
N ILE A 5 -15.33 -7.45 82.90
CA ILE A 5 -15.53 -7.55 81.44
C ILE A 5 -14.71 -6.56 80.59
N VAL A 6 -13.61 -7.08 80.01
CA VAL A 6 -12.97 -6.50 78.81
C VAL A 6 -13.97 -6.60 77.66
N SER A 7 -14.49 -5.46 77.21
CA SER A 7 -15.34 -5.35 76.02
C SER A 7 -14.52 -5.69 74.77
N LYS A 8 -14.69 -6.91 74.24
CA LYS A 8 -14.25 -7.25 72.88
C LYS A 8 -15.23 -6.60 71.90
N THR A 9 -14.89 -5.41 71.41
CA THR A 9 -15.54 -4.84 70.24
C THR A 9 -15.22 -5.76 69.04
N ALA A 10 -16.19 -6.56 68.62
CA ALA A 10 -16.06 -7.41 67.44
C ALA A 10 -15.86 -6.53 66.19
N TYR A 11 -14.66 -6.57 65.61
CA TYR A 11 -14.40 -6.01 64.29
C TYR A 11 -15.20 -6.84 63.27
N LYS A 12 -16.35 -6.33 62.83
CA LYS A 12 -17.07 -6.86 61.68
C LYS A 12 -16.26 -6.56 60.43
N ALA A 13 -15.50 -7.53 59.93
CA ALA A 13 -14.98 -7.48 58.58
C ALA A 13 -16.17 -7.48 57.61
N LYS A 14 -16.37 -6.36 56.91
CA LYS A 14 -17.33 -6.25 55.81
C LYS A 14 -16.78 -7.15 54.70
N HIS A 15 -17.36 -8.34 54.50
CA HIS A 15 -17.04 -9.16 53.34
C HIS A 15 -17.58 -8.39 52.13
N SER A 16 -16.73 -7.56 51.51
CA SER A 16 -17.01 -7.07 50.17
C SER A 16 -17.14 -8.31 49.32
N ALA A 17 -18.35 -8.58 48.82
CA ALA A 17 -18.56 -9.61 47.83
C ALA A 17 -17.80 -9.17 46.59
N GLU A 18 -16.55 -9.60 46.47
CA GLU A 18 -15.76 -9.41 45.28
C GLU A 18 -16.40 -10.30 44.22
N ALA A 19 -17.25 -9.70 43.39
CA ALA A 19 -17.91 -10.35 42.28
C ALA A 19 -16.83 -10.69 41.25
N GLY A 20 -16.19 -11.85 41.42
CA GLY A 20 -15.24 -12.38 40.46
C GLY A 20 -15.95 -12.75 39.15
N PHE A 21 -15.30 -12.43 38.04
CA PHE A 21 -15.71 -12.87 36.71
C PHE A 21 -15.67 -14.39 36.64
N THR A 22 -16.76 -15.02 36.21
CA THR A 22 -16.86 -16.48 36.15
C THR A 22 -16.12 -17.01 34.92
N LEU A 23 -15.57 -18.23 35.02
CA LEU A 23 -14.93 -18.89 33.88
C LEU A 23 -15.91 -19.11 32.72
N ILE A 24 -17.20 -19.28 33.02
CA ILE A 24 -18.24 -19.43 31.99
C ILE A 24 -18.50 -18.12 31.25
N GLU A 25 -18.47 -16.97 31.93
CA GLU A 25 -18.55 -15.66 31.27
C GLU A 25 -17.36 -15.44 30.33
N LEU A 26 -16.15 -15.82 30.76
CA LEU A 26 -14.96 -15.75 29.89
C LEU A 26 -15.10 -16.65 28.66
N MET A 27 -15.60 -17.87 28.83
CA MET A 27 -15.78 -18.81 27.73
C MET A 27 -16.76 -18.31 26.69
N ILE A 28 -17.89 -17.72 27.11
CA ILE A 28 -18.88 -17.15 26.19
C ILE A 28 -18.30 -15.95 25.45
N VAL A 29 -17.55 -15.08 26.14
CA VAL A 29 -16.91 -13.92 25.51
C VAL A 29 -15.92 -14.35 24.43
N ILE A 30 -15.06 -15.34 24.71
CA ILE A 30 -14.10 -15.86 23.73
C ILE A 30 -14.83 -16.49 22.54
N ALA A 31 -15.94 -17.21 22.78
CA ALA A 31 -16.74 -17.80 21.70
C ALA A 31 -17.33 -16.72 20.77
N ILE A 32 -17.88 -15.64 21.33
CA ILE A 32 -18.44 -14.53 20.54
C ILE A 32 -17.32 -13.80 19.77
N ILE A 33 -16.18 -13.51 20.42
CA ILE A 33 -15.03 -12.89 19.76
C ILE A 33 -14.53 -13.77 18.60
N GLY A 34 -14.50 -15.10 18.78
CA GLY A 34 -14.10 -16.04 17.73
C GLY A 34 -14.99 -15.95 16.48
N ILE A 35 -16.32 -15.86 16.67
CA ILE A 35 -17.28 -15.71 15.55
C ILE A 35 -17.08 -14.37 14.85
N LEU A 36 -16.94 -13.27 15.61
CA LEU A 36 -16.73 -11.95 15.05
C LEU A 36 -15.40 -11.86 14.29
N ALA A 37 -14.32 -12.43 14.85
CA ALA A 37 -13.00 -12.44 14.23
C ALA A 37 -13.01 -13.19 12.88
N ALA A 38 -13.72 -14.33 12.80
CA ALA A 38 -13.81 -15.11 11.57
C ALA A 38 -14.44 -14.34 10.40
N ILE A 39 -15.35 -13.40 10.67
CA ILE A 39 -15.98 -12.54 9.65
C ILE A 39 -15.16 -11.26 9.43
N ALA A 40 -14.71 -10.63 10.53
CA ALA A 40 -14.07 -9.33 10.49
C ALA A 40 -12.67 -9.36 9.86
N ILE A 41 -11.87 -10.40 10.12
CA ILE A 41 -10.50 -10.52 9.60
C ILE A 41 -10.48 -10.51 8.05
N PRO A 42 -11.17 -11.41 7.33
CA PRO A 42 -11.11 -11.41 5.87
C PRO A 42 -11.71 -10.13 5.25
N GLN A 43 -12.71 -9.52 5.89
CA GLN A 43 -13.27 -8.25 5.44
C GLN A 43 -12.26 -7.10 5.60
N TYR A 44 -11.57 -7.05 6.73
CA TYR A 44 -10.55 -6.03 7.00
C TYR A 44 -9.34 -6.19 6.08
N GLU A 45 -8.88 -7.42 5.85
CA GLU A 45 -7.79 -7.70 4.89
C GLU A 45 -8.13 -7.22 3.48
N LYS A 46 -9.37 -7.47 3.02
CA LYS A 46 -9.85 -6.95 1.72
C LYS A 46 -9.88 -5.42 1.69
N TYR A 47 -10.39 -4.78 2.74
CA TYR A 47 -10.42 -3.31 2.82
C TYR A 47 -9.01 -2.70 2.68
N ILE A 48 -8.03 -3.26 3.40
CA ILE A 48 -6.63 -2.81 3.31
C ILE A 48 -6.04 -3.10 1.92
N ALA A 49 -6.34 -4.24 1.32
CA ALA A 49 -5.89 -4.57 -0.03
C ALA A 49 -6.38 -3.56 -1.07
N THR A 50 -7.67 -3.25 -1.05
CA THR A 50 -8.27 -2.26 -1.96
C THR A 50 -7.72 -0.86 -1.71
N ALA A 51 -7.53 -0.45 -0.44
CA ALA A 51 -6.92 0.85 -0.13
C ALA A 51 -5.50 0.98 -0.71
N LYS A 52 -4.67 -0.05 -0.52
CA LYS A 52 -3.31 -0.08 -1.10
C LYS A 52 -3.31 -0.02 -2.62
N ALA A 53 -4.24 -0.71 -3.27
CA ALA A 53 -4.38 -0.67 -4.73
C ALA A 53 -4.74 0.73 -5.24
N GLN A 54 -5.62 1.46 -4.54
CA GLN A 54 -5.93 2.85 -4.87
C GLN A 54 -4.71 3.76 -4.70
N ASP A 55 -3.90 3.56 -3.66
CA ASP A 55 -2.65 4.31 -3.48
C ASP A 55 -1.65 4.05 -4.62
N VAL A 56 -1.55 2.81 -5.11
CA VAL A 56 -0.73 2.48 -6.30
C VAL A 56 -1.27 3.18 -7.55
N ALA A 57 -2.59 3.22 -7.74
CA ALA A 57 -3.21 3.93 -8.86
C ALA A 57 -2.92 5.43 -8.80
N GLN A 58 -2.98 6.05 -7.63
CA GLN A 58 -2.61 7.45 -7.44
C GLN A 58 -1.12 7.71 -7.69
N ASN A 59 -0.22 6.83 -7.22
CA ASN A 59 1.20 6.91 -7.55
C ASN A 59 1.45 6.81 -9.07
N THR A 60 0.67 5.97 -9.76
CA THR A 60 0.71 5.80 -11.22
C THR A 60 0.23 7.07 -11.93
N HIS A 61 -0.88 7.66 -11.50
CA HIS A 61 -1.40 8.92 -12.03
C HIS A 61 -0.37 10.06 -11.88
N GLN A 62 0.28 10.14 -10.73
CA GLN A 62 1.36 11.11 -10.50
C GLN A 62 2.55 10.86 -11.44
N ALA A 63 2.94 9.58 -11.64
CA ALA A 63 4.00 9.20 -12.57
C ALA A 63 3.69 9.61 -14.00
N VAL A 64 2.45 9.38 -14.48
CA VAL A 64 2.00 9.80 -15.81
C VAL A 64 2.03 11.32 -15.96
N THR A 65 1.57 12.06 -14.95
CA THR A 65 1.58 13.52 -14.97
C THR A 65 3.01 14.06 -15.05
N ALA A 66 3.93 13.53 -14.24
CA ALA A 66 5.33 13.93 -14.29
C ALA A 66 6.00 13.54 -15.62
N ALA A 67 5.72 12.34 -16.14
CA ALA A 67 6.21 11.88 -17.42
C ALA A 67 5.75 12.76 -18.58
N SER A 68 4.48 13.16 -18.59
CA SER A 68 3.95 14.02 -19.65
C SER A 68 4.60 15.40 -19.64
N ALA A 69 4.79 15.98 -18.46
CA ALA A 69 5.51 17.26 -18.30
C ALA A 69 6.99 17.14 -18.73
N ALA A 70 7.64 16.04 -18.38
CA ALA A 70 9.02 15.76 -18.75
C ALA A 70 9.21 15.59 -20.26
N VAL A 71 8.29 14.86 -20.92
CA VAL A 71 8.26 14.70 -22.37
C VAL A 71 7.97 16.04 -23.08
N ALA A 72 7.12 16.90 -22.51
CA ALA A 72 6.89 18.24 -23.06
C ALA A 72 8.15 19.13 -22.92
N ALA A 73 8.81 19.10 -21.76
CA ALA A 73 10.05 19.83 -21.53
C ALA A 73 11.18 19.37 -22.47
N ALA A 74 11.29 18.07 -22.69
CA ALA A 74 12.19 17.46 -23.66
C ALA A 74 11.99 17.97 -25.09
N GLN A 75 10.72 18.09 -25.53
CA GLN A 75 10.39 18.66 -26.84
C GLN A 75 10.79 20.13 -26.96
N ALA A 76 10.83 20.86 -25.84
CA ALA A 76 11.33 22.23 -25.76
C ALA A 76 12.87 22.30 -25.60
N GLY A 77 13.59 21.18 -25.72
CA GLY A 77 15.05 21.10 -25.59
C GLY A 77 15.55 21.18 -24.15
N GLN A 78 14.69 20.98 -23.16
CA GLN A 78 15.05 20.96 -21.73
C GLN A 78 15.30 19.53 -21.25
N SER A 79 16.23 19.35 -20.31
CA SER A 79 16.47 18.07 -19.65
C SER A 79 15.66 18.00 -18.36
N THR A 80 15.03 16.84 -18.09
CA THR A 80 14.27 16.60 -16.87
C THR A 80 14.57 15.20 -16.34
N GLN A 81 14.43 15.01 -15.02
CA GLN A 81 14.62 13.71 -14.37
C GLN A 81 13.36 13.35 -13.58
N LEU A 82 12.73 12.21 -13.91
CA LEU A 82 11.53 11.74 -13.21
C LEU A 82 11.87 11.12 -11.86
N VAL A 83 12.86 10.24 -11.84
CA VAL A 83 13.23 9.43 -10.68
C VAL A 83 14.72 9.57 -10.39
N THR A 84 15.04 9.73 -9.11
CA THR A 84 16.36 9.46 -8.55
C THR A 84 16.14 8.60 -7.32
N VAL A 85 16.40 7.30 -7.40
CA VAL A 85 16.14 6.40 -6.25
C VAL A 85 16.98 6.86 -5.05
N GLY A 86 16.32 7.20 -3.94
CA GLY A 86 16.98 7.62 -2.70
C GLY A 86 17.37 9.11 -2.62
N SER A 87 16.91 9.97 -3.54
CA SER A 87 17.19 11.41 -3.55
C SER A 87 15.97 12.24 -3.93
N ALA A 88 15.79 13.40 -3.30
CA ALA A 88 14.69 14.35 -3.58
C ALA A 88 14.86 15.14 -4.89
N THR A 89 15.80 14.73 -5.77
CA THR A 89 16.18 15.48 -6.97
C THR A 89 15.36 15.13 -8.22
N GLY A 90 14.48 14.13 -8.17
CA GLY A 90 13.55 13.79 -9.25
C GLY A 90 12.16 14.42 -9.10
N ALA A 91 11.43 14.59 -10.21
CA ALA A 91 10.10 15.19 -10.23
C ALA A 91 9.05 14.42 -9.41
N LEU A 92 9.23 13.11 -9.22
CA LEU A 92 8.33 12.27 -8.43
C LEU A 92 8.66 12.23 -6.93
N GLY A 93 9.82 12.74 -6.52
CA GLY A 93 10.27 12.74 -5.13
C GLY A 93 10.45 11.34 -4.53
N ASN A 94 10.58 11.31 -3.20
CA ASN A 94 10.75 10.08 -2.42
C ASN A 94 9.41 9.63 -1.81
N GLN A 95 8.61 8.89 -2.57
CA GLN A 95 7.36 8.30 -2.10
C GLN A 95 7.59 6.85 -1.63
N ALA A 96 6.91 6.45 -0.55
CA ALA A 96 6.95 5.07 -0.06
C ALA A 96 5.99 4.17 -0.85
N ASN A 97 6.39 2.93 -1.10
CA ASN A 97 5.55 1.93 -1.73
C ASN A 97 4.40 1.53 -0.77
N PRO A 98 3.13 1.70 -1.16
CA PRO A 98 1.99 1.37 -0.32
C PRO A 98 1.84 -0.14 -0.06
N VAL A 99 2.44 -0.99 -0.91
CA VAL A 99 2.33 -2.45 -0.80
C VAL A 99 3.60 -3.10 -0.26
N GLY A 100 4.77 -2.72 -0.78
CA GLY A 100 6.07 -3.30 -0.42
C GLY A 100 6.71 -2.62 0.79
N GLY A 101 6.65 -3.27 1.96
CA GLY A 101 7.08 -2.77 3.27
C GLY A 101 8.39 -1.99 3.31
N GLY A 102 8.31 -0.67 3.16
CA GLY A 102 9.44 0.26 3.30
C GLY A 102 10.29 0.47 2.03
N THR A 103 9.85 -0.03 0.88
CA THR A 103 10.51 0.23 -0.41
C THR A 103 10.04 1.56 -1.02
N ALA A 104 10.78 2.10 -2.00
CA ALA A 104 10.34 3.28 -2.75
C ALA A 104 9.19 2.91 -3.70
N ALA A 105 8.22 3.82 -3.87
CA ALA A 105 7.13 3.68 -4.82
C ALA A 105 7.62 3.75 -6.26
N TYR A 106 8.68 4.51 -6.52
CA TYR A 106 9.24 4.74 -7.84
C TYR A 106 10.65 4.18 -7.95
N VAL A 107 10.94 3.52 -9.07
CA VAL A 107 12.30 3.06 -9.40
C VAL A 107 12.68 3.45 -10.82
N ASP A 108 13.98 3.59 -11.03
CA ASP A 108 14.54 3.72 -12.38
C ASP A 108 14.62 2.33 -13.02
N GLY A 109 14.15 2.21 -14.26
CA GLY A 109 14.07 0.94 -14.99
C GLY A 109 12.93 0.03 -14.53
N THR A 110 13.19 -1.28 -14.51
CA THR A 110 12.18 -2.31 -14.25
C THR A 110 11.85 -2.41 -12.75
N PRO A 111 10.57 -2.32 -12.35
CA PRO A 111 10.17 -2.53 -10.96
C PRO A 111 10.37 -3.98 -10.53
N ALA A 112 10.58 -4.21 -9.23
CA ALA A 112 10.91 -5.53 -8.67
C ALA A 112 10.09 -5.92 -7.43
N ALA A 113 9.13 -5.07 -7.04
CA ALA A 113 8.22 -5.35 -5.94
C ALA A 113 6.80 -4.89 -6.28
N CYS A 114 5.81 -5.67 -5.84
CA CYS A 114 4.40 -5.33 -5.92
C CYS A 114 4.13 -3.87 -5.50
N GLY A 115 3.35 -3.15 -6.32
CA GLY A 115 2.96 -1.75 -6.12
C GLY A 115 4.01 -0.71 -6.51
N GLN A 116 5.19 -1.12 -7.01
CA GLN A 116 6.18 -0.18 -7.54
C GLN A 116 5.85 0.25 -8.98
N VAL A 117 6.19 1.49 -9.29
CA VAL A 117 6.16 2.04 -10.64
C VAL A 117 7.60 2.25 -11.11
N GLY A 118 8.02 1.48 -12.11
CA GLY A 118 9.29 1.67 -12.79
C GLY A 118 9.17 2.64 -13.96
N VAL A 119 10.25 3.38 -14.22
CA VAL A 119 10.32 4.38 -15.29
C VAL A 119 11.43 3.98 -16.27
N ALA A 120 11.07 3.73 -17.52
CA ALA A 120 11.94 3.31 -18.61
C ALA A 120 11.82 4.30 -19.80
N PRO A 121 12.79 4.37 -20.73
CA PRO A 121 13.93 3.46 -20.92
C PRO A 121 15.20 3.91 -20.20
N ASP A 122 15.94 2.98 -19.60
CA ASP A 122 17.35 3.17 -19.23
C ASP A 122 18.22 2.49 -20.32
N PRO A 123 19.30 3.07 -20.89
CA PRO A 123 20.04 4.26 -20.50
C PRO A 123 20.29 5.30 -21.61
N VAL A 124 20.23 6.57 -21.20
CA VAL A 124 21.41 7.44 -21.31
C VAL A 124 21.43 8.26 -20.05
N THR A 125 22.50 8.18 -19.28
CA THR A 125 22.74 9.03 -18.11
C THR A 125 23.41 10.35 -18.55
N PRO A 126 22.95 11.52 -18.06
CA PRO A 126 21.69 11.73 -17.35
C PRO A 126 20.53 11.46 -18.34
N VAL A 127 19.38 10.95 -17.84
CA VAL A 127 18.16 10.69 -18.63
C VAL A 127 17.76 11.97 -19.34
N THR A 128 18.39 12.18 -20.48
CA THR A 128 18.01 13.19 -21.42
C THR A 128 16.90 12.47 -22.13
N ILE A 129 15.67 12.84 -21.84
CA ILE A 129 14.55 12.50 -22.70
C ILE A 129 14.85 13.20 -24.04
N ALA A 130 15.69 12.57 -24.85
CA ALA A 130 15.97 12.92 -26.24
C ALA A 130 14.99 12.18 -27.16
N THR A 131 14.31 11.17 -26.61
CA THR A 131 13.26 10.36 -27.23
C THR A 131 11.90 10.87 -26.82
N LYS A 132 10.97 10.98 -27.77
CA LYS A 132 9.62 11.56 -27.60
C LYS A 132 8.66 10.68 -26.77
N SER A 133 9.15 9.78 -25.92
CA SER A 133 8.32 8.91 -25.10
C SER A 133 9.02 8.43 -23.81
N VAL A 134 8.20 8.16 -22.80
CA VAL A 134 8.56 7.52 -21.52
C VAL A 134 7.63 6.33 -21.31
N VAL A 135 8.19 5.20 -20.88
CA VAL A 135 7.44 3.99 -20.56
C VAL A 135 7.38 3.83 -19.05
N LEU A 136 6.19 3.83 -18.47
CA LEU A 136 5.98 3.50 -17.07
C LEU A 136 5.54 2.05 -16.95
N THR A 137 6.02 1.34 -15.94
CA THR A 137 5.64 -0.05 -15.66
C THR A 137 5.17 -0.17 -14.22
N VAL A 138 3.93 -0.55 -13.97
CA VAL A 138 3.42 -0.88 -12.63
C VAL A 138 3.58 -2.38 -12.40
N ASP A 139 4.25 -2.76 -11.31
CA ASP A 139 4.43 -4.16 -10.93
C ASP A 139 3.32 -4.63 -10.00
N ASP A 140 2.63 -5.70 -10.39
CA ASP A 140 1.67 -6.42 -9.55
C ASP A 140 2.21 -7.80 -9.14
N THR A 141 3.49 -8.09 -9.40
CA THR A 141 4.05 -9.42 -9.19
C THR A 141 4.37 -9.66 -7.71
N GLY A 142 4.19 -10.90 -7.26
CA GLY A 142 4.56 -11.29 -5.89
C GLY A 142 3.76 -10.60 -4.78
N CYS A 143 2.62 -9.96 -5.09
CA CYS A 143 1.71 -9.44 -4.07
C CYS A 143 1.26 -10.61 -3.18
N THR A 144 1.52 -10.49 -1.86
CA THR A 144 1.29 -11.58 -0.88
C THR A 144 -0.18 -11.98 -0.72
N SER A 145 -1.10 -11.19 -1.27
CA SER A 145 -2.51 -11.51 -1.39
C SER A 145 -2.94 -11.43 -2.85
N ALA A 146 -3.53 -12.51 -3.38
CA ALA A 146 -4.11 -12.55 -4.72
C ALA A 146 -5.20 -11.48 -4.92
N THR A 147 -5.82 -10.99 -3.84
CA THR A 147 -6.78 -9.87 -3.88
C THR A 147 -6.10 -8.54 -4.22
N VAL A 148 -4.91 -8.28 -3.65
CA VAL A 148 -4.16 -7.04 -3.93
C VAL A 148 -3.77 -6.96 -5.39
N GLN A 149 -3.34 -8.06 -5.97
CA GLN A 149 -2.94 -8.11 -7.37
C GLN A 149 -4.08 -7.73 -8.32
N GLY A 150 -5.25 -8.37 -8.16
CA GLY A 150 -6.44 -8.05 -8.96
C GLY A 150 -6.94 -6.62 -8.73
N ASP A 151 -6.87 -6.15 -7.48
CA ASP A 151 -7.29 -4.80 -7.13
C ASP A 151 -6.38 -3.72 -7.73
N ILE A 152 -5.05 -3.93 -7.81
CA ILE A 152 -4.11 -2.99 -8.45
C ILE A 152 -4.44 -2.83 -9.94
N ALA A 153 -4.56 -3.94 -10.67
CA ALA A 153 -4.90 -3.91 -12.09
C ALA A 153 -6.25 -3.21 -12.32
N ALA A 154 -7.26 -3.52 -11.50
CA ALA A 154 -8.55 -2.85 -11.57
C ALA A 154 -8.45 -1.34 -11.28
N ALA A 155 -7.74 -0.95 -10.22
CA ALA A 155 -7.60 0.44 -9.82
C ALA A 155 -6.88 1.28 -10.88
N VAL A 156 -5.75 0.80 -11.40
CA VAL A 156 -5.00 1.50 -12.45
C VAL A 156 -5.80 1.58 -13.74
N SER A 157 -6.55 0.52 -14.10
CA SER A 157 -7.44 0.55 -15.26
C SER A 157 -8.61 1.54 -15.11
N ALA A 158 -9.08 1.78 -13.88
CA ALA A 158 -10.14 2.75 -13.59
C ALA A 158 -9.66 4.20 -13.78
N GLU A 159 -8.36 4.47 -13.63
CA GLU A 159 -7.72 5.75 -13.97
C GLU A 159 -7.57 5.97 -15.49
N GLY A 160 -7.98 4.99 -16.31
CA GLY A 160 -7.89 5.06 -17.78
C GLY A 160 -6.55 4.58 -18.35
N TYR A 161 -5.68 4.01 -17.52
CA TYR A 161 -4.41 3.41 -17.93
C TYR A 161 -4.63 1.91 -18.17
N GLY A 162 -4.83 1.53 -19.43
CA GLY A 162 -5.13 0.15 -19.81
C GLY A 162 -4.01 -0.84 -19.49
N THR A 163 -4.32 -2.14 -19.53
CA THR A 163 -3.40 -3.24 -19.24
C THR A 163 -2.71 -3.74 -20.51
N ALA A 164 -1.48 -3.31 -20.83
CA ALA A 164 -0.72 -4.02 -21.86
C ALA A 164 0.81 -4.08 -21.66
N TYR A 165 1.30 -5.07 -20.91
CA TYR A 165 2.24 -6.06 -21.46
C TYR A 165 2.19 -7.38 -20.68
N GLY A 166 1.87 -8.49 -21.35
CA GLY A 166 1.87 -9.83 -20.77
C GLY A 166 3.12 -10.64 -21.09
N SER A 167 3.91 -11.00 -20.06
CA SER A 167 4.73 -12.25 -19.91
C SER A 167 5.82 -12.02 -18.84
N LYS A 168 5.94 -12.79 -17.74
CA LYS A 168 5.90 -14.26 -17.63
C LYS A 168 5.72 -14.80 -16.18
N VAL A 169 5.34 -16.09 -16.13
CA VAL A 169 5.41 -17.14 -15.08
C VAL A 169 5.28 -16.69 -13.62
N GLY A 170 4.10 -16.85 -13.05
CA GLY A 170 3.88 -16.61 -11.61
C GLY A 170 2.61 -15.84 -11.25
N GLY A 171 1.76 -15.50 -12.23
CA GLY A 171 0.40 -15.01 -11.97
C GLY A 171 0.18 -13.51 -12.14
N GLY A 172 1.22 -12.66 -12.22
CA GLY A 172 1.19 -11.19 -12.41
C GLY A 172 1.19 -10.70 -13.87
N ALA A 173 0.57 -9.55 -14.14
CA ALA A 173 0.67 -8.82 -15.41
C ALA A 173 1.07 -7.35 -15.15
N ASN A 174 2.27 -6.97 -15.57
CA ASN A 174 2.74 -5.59 -15.48
C ASN A 174 1.88 -4.66 -16.35
N ILE A 175 1.57 -3.49 -15.80
CA ILE A 175 0.80 -2.45 -16.51
C ILE A 175 1.80 -1.50 -17.14
N VAL A 176 1.85 -1.45 -18.46
CA VAL A 176 2.78 -0.60 -19.19
C VAL A 176 2.03 0.59 -19.75
N ILE A 177 2.60 1.78 -19.59
CA ILE A 177 2.00 3.04 -20.01
C ILE A 177 3.03 3.78 -20.87
N ASP A 178 2.73 3.98 -22.16
CA ASP A 178 3.54 4.80 -23.05
C ASP A 178 3.03 6.24 -23.04
N VAL A 179 3.87 7.15 -22.54
CA VAL A 179 3.64 8.59 -22.53
C VAL A 179 4.41 9.19 -23.70
N SER A 180 3.72 9.35 -24.83
CA SER A 180 4.32 9.90 -26.06
C SER A 180 4.17 11.42 -26.18
N GLY A 181 5.00 12.04 -27.04
CA GLY A 181 5.10 13.49 -27.24
C GLY A 181 3.84 14.22 -27.69
N ASN A 182 2.80 13.49 -28.10
CA ASN A 182 1.48 14.05 -28.41
C ASN A 182 0.55 14.13 -27.17
N GLY A 183 1.03 13.79 -25.97
CA GLY A 183 0.22 13.76 -24.75
C GLY A 183 -0.80 12.62 -24.69
N ALA A 184 -0.78 11.72 -25.68
CA ALA A 184 -1.61 10.55 -25.71
C ALA A 184 -0.99 9.47 -24.81
N VAL A 185 -1.70 9.11 -23.76
CA VAL A 185 -1.45 7.89 -23.00
C VAL A 185 -2.02 6.74 -23.81
N GLN A 186 -1.16 5.89 -24.35
CA GLN A 186 -1.58 4.69 -25.06
C GLN A 186 -1.60 3.53 -24.04
N PRO A 187 -2.67 2.71 -24.01
CA PRO A 187 -2.73 1.52 -23.18
C PRO A 187 -1.74 0.44 -23.64
#